data_AF-E6IZC5-F1
#
_entry.id   AF-E6IZC5-F1
#
_cell.length_a   1.000
_cell.length_b   1.000
_cell.length_c   1.000
_cell.angle_alpha   90.00
_cell.angle_beta   90.00
_cell.angle_gamma   90.00
#
_symmetry.space_group_name_H-M   'P 1'
#
loop_
_entity.id
_entity.type
_entity.pdbx_description
1 polymer ?
#
loop_
_entity_poly.entity_id
_entity_poly.type
_entity_poly.pdbx_seq_one_letter_code
_entity_poly.pdbx_strand_id
1 'polypeptide(L)'
;MNVLVSILLAVVALGTGFLIFKNKARVTTTIILILAILASSGAMYAVKEVLDLSNGLNSTSNYSEYEMSVVVPKNSDIKDISQVKNILAPTANDEKNIKALTDNLAQTKKVNLTVNQSSSYLAAYKSLMNGEAKAMVLNSVFESVIENEYPDYASKIKKIYTYKISKKIDNAQSPTTNNDVFNIYVSGIDTYGPVSSVSRSDVNIIMTVNRKTKKVLLTTTPRDAYVPIADGGNNQNDKLTHAGIYGVEASIHTLENLYGIKTNYYIRLNFTSFLKLVDLLGGIDVYNDQEFTSLHGNYHFGVGDVHLNSEQALGFVRERYSLSGGDNDRGKNQEKVIAAIIKKLTSTSALKNYNAIISGLQDSVQTNMSLETMMSLINTQLESGGSYTVTSQAVTGEGRTDLPSYAMPDANLYMMELNQDSLNAAKAAIQKVMEGK
;
A
#
# COMPACT_ATOMS: atom_id res chain seq x y z
N MET A 1 -0.13 -14.19 -33.03
CA MET A 1 0.73 -15.41 -33.10
C MET A 1 2.08 -14.98 -33.67
N ASN A 2 3.17 -15.24 -32.95
CA ASN A 2 4.50 -14.70 -33.26
C ASN A 2 4.99 -15.25 -34.61
N VAL A 3 5.37 -14.39 -35.58
CA VAL A 3 5.83 -14.81 -36.93
C VAL A 3 6.95 -15.84 -36.85
N LEU A 4 7.84 -15.69 -35.85
CA LEU A 4 8.91 -16.64 -35.56
C LEU A 4 8.41 -18.03 -35.16
N VAL A 5 7.33 -18.11 -34.40
CA VAL A 5 6.72 -19.40 -34.00
C VAL A 5 6.06 -20.06 -35.21
N SER A 6 5.41 -19.29 -36.07
CA SER A 6 4.84 -19.80 -37.32
C SER A 6 5.92 -20.32 -38.29
N ILE A 7 7.05 -19.61 -38.41
CA ILE A 7 8.19 -20.05 -39.21
C ILE A 7 8.80 -21.33 -38.62
N LEU A 8 8.99 -21.41 -37.30
CA LEU A 8 9.51 -22.59 -36.64
C LEU A 8 8.61 -23.81 -36.87
N LEU A 9 7.30 -23.65 -36.72
CA LEU A 9 6.32 -24.71 -36.97
C LEU A 9 6.34 -25.16 -38.43
N ALA A 10 6.48 -24.22 -39.38
CA ALA A 10 6.61 -24.55 -40.80
C ALA A 10 7.91 -25.31 -41.11
N VAL A 11 9.04 -24.91 -40.52
CA VAL A 11 10.33 -25.61 -40.68
C VAL A 11 10.26 -27.03 -40.11
N VAL A 12 9.65 -27.20 -38.93
CA VAL A 12 9.43 -28.52 -38.32
C VAL A 12 8.51 -29.36 -39.20
N ALA A 13 7.42 -28.80 -39.74
CA ALA A 13 6.49 -29.52 -40.62
C ALA A 13 7.13 -29.93 -41.97
N LEU A 14 7.94 -29.06 -42.57
CA LEU A 14 8.68 -29.37 -43.80
C LEU A 14 9.77 -30.42 -43.56
N GLY A 15 10.49 -30.32 -42.45
CA GLY A 15 11.50 -31.30 -42.05
C GLY A 15 10.91 -32.68 -41.77
N THR A 16 9.76 -32.75 -41.11
CA THR A 16 9.06 -34.03 -40.86
C THR A 16 8.50 -34.61 -42.15
N GLY A 17 7.91 -33.80 -43.02
CA GLY A 17 7.44 -34.21 -44.35
C GLY A 17 8.55 -34.80 -45.22
N PHE A 18 9.74 -34.17 -45.25
CA PHE A 18 10.90 -34.66 -45.99
C PHE A 18 11.44 -36.00 -45.46
N LEU A 19 11.48 -36.18 -44.13
CA LEU A 19 11.95 -37.44 -43.52
C LEU A 19 10.95 -38.59 -43.73
N ILE A 20 9.65 -38.29 -43.76
CA ILE A 20 8.60 -39.26 -44.12
C ILE A 20 8.77 -39.69 -45.58
N PHE A 21 8.98 -38.74 -46.51
CA PHE A 21 9.22 -39.02 -47.93
C PHE A 21 10.45 -39.92 -48.18
N LYS A 22 11.47 -39.85 -47.32
CA LYS A 22 12.66 -40.71 -47.38
C LYS A 22 12.51 -42.09 -46.71
N ASN A 23 11.29 -42.56 -46.42
CA ASN A 23 11.02 -43.80 -45.68
C ASN A 23 11.70 -43.88 -44.29
N LYS A 24 12.07 -42.74 -43.69
CA LYS A 24 12.70 -42.67 -42.36
C LYS A 24 11.66 -42.46 -41.25
N ALA A 25 10.47 -43.06 -41.37
CA ALA A 25 9.35 -42.85 -40.47
C ALA A 25 9.72 -43.03 -38.98
N ARG A 26 10.53 -44.06 -38.64
CA ARG A 26 11.01 -44.28 -37.26
C ARG A 26 11.82 -43.10 -36.72
N VAL A 27 12.69 -42.50 -37.54
CA VAL A 27 13.52 -41.35 -37.14
C VAL A 27 12.65 -40.10 -36.99
N THR A 28 11.70 -39.89 -37.90
CA THR A 28 10.75 -38.78 -37.83
C THR A 28 9.93 -38.82 -36.55
N THR A 29 9.36 -39.98 -36.22
CA THR A 29 8.53 -40.16 -35.01
C THR A 29 9.34 -39.87 -33.75
N THR A 30 10.58 -40.33 -33.66
CA THR A 30 11.47 -40.03 -32.51
C THR A 30 11.73 -38.54 -32.37
N ILE A 31 12.01 -37.82 -33.46
CA ILE A 31 12.24 -36.37 -33.44
C ILE A 31 10.98 -35.62 -32.99
N ILE A 32 9.81 -35.99 -33.51
CA ILE A 32 8.54 -35.37 -33.10
C ILE A 32 8.26 -35.61 -31.62
N LEU A 33 8.49 -36.82 -31.11
CA LEU A 33 8.31 -37.13 -29.69
C LEU A 33 9.26 -36.31 -28.80
N ILE A 34 10.54 -36.17 -29.18
CA ILE A 34 11.49 -35.35 -28.43
C ILE A 34 11.06 -33.87 -28.45
N LEU A 35 10.66 -33.33 -29.61
CA LEU A 35 10.16 -31.96 -29.71
C LEU A 35 8.87 -31.76 -28.91
N ALA A 36 7.96 -32.73 -28.91
CA ALA A 36 6.73 -32.67 -28.13
C ALA A 36 7.02 -32.71 -26.62
N ILE A 37 7.99 -33.53 -26.18
CA ILE A 37 8.45 -33.56 -24.79
C ILE A 37 9.09 -32.23 -24.41
N LEU A 38 9.98 -31.68 -25.24
CA LEU A 38 10.61 -30.38 -24.98
C LEU A 38 9.59 -29.24 -24.94
N ALA A 39 8.65 -29.22 -25.87
CA ALA A 39 7.56 -28.26 -25.89
C ALA A 39 6.66 -28.40 -24.65
N SER A 40 6.34 -29.63 -24.25
CA SER A 40 5.54 -29.91 -23.05
C SER A 40 6.28 -29.48 -21.78
N SER A 41 7.57 -29.77 -21.66
CA SER A 41 8.41 -29.33 -20.55
C SER A 41 8.52 -27.81 -20.49
N GLY A 42 8.69 -27.15 -21.63
CA GLY A 42 8.69 -25.69 -21.72
C GLY A 42 7.34 -25.07 -21.33
N ALA A 43 6.24 -25.66 -21.78
CA ALA A 43 4.89 -25.25 -21.38
C ALA A 43 4.66 -25.44 -19.88
N MET A 44 5.07 -26.58 -19.31
CA MET A 44 4.98 -26.83 -17.87
C MET A 44 5.81 -25.83 -17.06
N TYR A 45 7.02 -25.48 -17.53
CA TYR A 45 7.85 -24.46 -16.88
C TYR A 45 7.15 -23.10 -16.88
N ALA A 46 6.60 -22.67 -18.01
CA ALA A 46 5.85 -21.42 -18.11
C ALA A 46 4.59 -21.41 -17.23
N VAL A 47 3.84 -22.54 -17.18
CA VAL A 47 2.70 -22.67 -16.28
C VAL A 47 3.14 -22.58 -14.82
N LYS A 48 4.24 -23.24 -14.44
CA LYS A 48 4.79 -23.16 -13.08
C LYS A 48 5.19 -21.73 -12.72
N GLU A 49 5.87 -21.01 -13.61
CA GLU A 49 6.25 -19.61 -13.38
C GLU A 49 5.04 -18.72 -13.13
N VAL A 50 3.96 -18.88 -13.90
CA VAL A 50 2.69 -18.15 -13.70
C VAL A 50 2.01 -18.55 -12.39
N LEU A 51 2.04 -19.82 -12.01
CA LEU A 51 1.48 -20.29 -10.74
C LEU A 51 2.27 -19.75 -9.54
N ASP A 52 3.61 -19.75 -9.61
CA ASP A 52 4.48 -19.22 -8.57
C ASP A 52 4.24 -17.72 -8.39
N LEU A 53 4.12 -16.97 -9.49
CA LEU A 53 3.78 -15.54 -9.48
C LEU A 53 2.39 -15.27 -8.88
N SER A 54 1.38 -16.03 -9.31
CA SER A 54 0.02 -15.90 -8.81
C SER A 54 -0.07 -16.23 -7.32
N ASN A 55 0.62 -17.29 -6.88
CA ASN A 55 0.66 -17.69 -5.48
C ASN A 55 1.39 -16.66 -4.63
N GLY A 56 2.51 -16.11 -5.12
CA GLY A 56 3.25 -15.04 -4.46
C GLY A 56 2.39 -13.81 -4.21
N LEU A 57 1.74 -13.29 -5.25
CA LEU A 57 0.81 -12.15 -5.14
C LEU A 57 -0.38 -12.42 -4.20
N ASN A 58 -0.94 -13.63 -4.24
CA ASN A 58 -2.04 -14.00 -3.35
C ASN A 58 -1.58 -14.21 -1.89
N SER A 59 -0.32 -14.56 -1.65
CA SER A 59 0.17 -14.84 -0.30
C SER A 59 0.35 -13.57 0.54
N THR A 60 0.64 -12.43 -0.07
CA THR A 60 0.96 -11.17 0.62
C THR A 60 -0.17 -10.14 0.59
N SER A 61 -1.05 -10.22 -0.41
CA SER A 61 -2.19 -9.31 -0.59
C SER A 61 -3.35 -9.50 0.39
N ASN A 62 -3.34 -10.59 1.16
CA ASN A 62 -4.56 -11.07 1.78
C ASN A 62 -4.64 -10.88 3.28
N TYR A 63 -3.65 -10.28 3.96
CA TYR A 63 -3.77 -10.07 5.40
C TYR A 63 -3.09 -8.79 5.89
N SER A 64 -3.66 -8.26 6.97
CA SER A 64 -3.05 -7.23 7.81
C SER A 64 -2.70 -7.86 9.16
N GLU A 65 -1.53 -7.54 9.70
CA GLU A 65 -1.12 -7.99 11.02
C GLU A 65 -1.20 -6.85 12.04
N TYR A 66 -1.93 -7.11 13.12
CA TYR A 66 -2.00 -6.26 14.31
C TYR A 66 -1.22 -6.94 15.43
N GLU A 67 -0.35 -6.21 16.11
CA GLU A 67 0.32 -6.72 17.30
C GLU A 67 -0.39 -6.18 18.54
N MET A 68 -1.00 -7.09 19.31
CA MET A 68 -1.63 -6.79 20.58
C MET A 68 -0.69 -7.18 21.70
N SER A 69 -0.28 -6.21 22.51
CA SER A 69 0.62 -6.43 23.64
C SER A 69 -0.03 -6.08 24.97
N VAL A 70 0.39 -6.77 26.03
CA VAL A 70 0.19 -6.29 27.40
C VAL A 70 1.47 -5.60 27.83
N VAL A 71 1.36 -4.34 28.23
CA VAL A 71 2.49 -3.49 28.59
C VAL A 71 2.40 -2.98 30.01
N VAL A 72 3.56 -2.78 30.63
CA VAL A 72 3.73 -2.23 31.97
C VAL A 72 4.84 -1.17 31.94
N PRO A 73 4.94 -0.28 32.95
CA PRO A 73 6.07 0.65 33.04
C PRO A 73 7.40 -0.09 33.03
N LYS A 74 8.43 0.49 32.42
CA LYS A 74 9.77 -0.12 32.28
C LYS A 74 10.33 -0.58 33.63
N ASN A 75 10.13 0.25 34.65
CA ASN A 75 10.62 0.04 36.01
C ASN A 75 9.67 -0.81 36.88
N SER A 76 8.57 -1.34 36.32
CA SER A 76 7.65 -2.21 37.06
C SER A 76 8.30 -3.53 37.46
N ASP A 77 7.98 -4.02 38.66
CA ASP A 77 8.42 -5.35 39.12
C ASP A 77 7.73 -6.51 38.40
N ILE A 78 6.69 -6.23 37.62
CA ILE A 78 5.98 -7.22 36.80
C ILE A 78 6.91 -7.69 35.67
N LYS A 79 7.19 -8.99 35.64
CA LYS A 79 8.04 -9.66 34.65
C LYS A 79 7.25 -10.64 33.77
N ASP A 80 6.14 -11.16 34.27
CA ASP A 80 5.33 -12.17 33.58
C ASP A 80 3.83 -11.81 33.62
N ILE A 81 3.11 -12.22 32.58
CA ILE A 81 1.68 -11.96 32.43
C ILE A 81 0.81 -12.58 33.52
N SER A 82 1.25 -13.68 34.13
CA SER A 82 0.55 -14.32 35.27
C SER A 82 0.46 -13.42 36.52
N GLN A 83 1.32 -12.39 36.63
CA GLN A 83 1.30 -11.44 37.75
C GLN A 83 0.26 -10.33 37.56
N VAL A 84 -0.36 -10.24 36.37
CA VAL A 84 -1.36 -9.22 36.04
C VAL A 84 -2.76 -9.80 36.24
N LYS A 85 -3.62 -9.05 36.95
CA LYS A 85 -5.03 -9.40 37.16
C LYS A 85 -5.98 -8.45 36.44
N ASN A 86 -5.69 -7.16 36.47
CA ASN A 86 -6.48 -6.12 35.83
C ASN A 86 -5.63 -5.44 34.75
N ILE A 87 -6.24 -5.16 33.61
CA ILE A 87 -5.64 -4.40 32.52
C ILE A 87 -6.57 -3.25 32.14
N LEU A 88 -5.98 -2.14 31.72
CA LEU A 88 -6.71 -1.03 31.13
C LEU A 88 -6.72 -1.17 29.60
N ALA A 89 -7.88 -1.05 28.97
CA ALA A 89 -7.99 -1.13 27.50
C ALA A 89 -9.20 -0.34 26.98
N PRO A 90 -9.17 0.19 25.75
CA PRO A 90 -10.29 0.93 25.17
C PRO A 90 -11.28 -0.01 24.45
N THR A 91 -12.06 -0.79 25.20
CA THR A 91 -12.98 -1.79 24.64
C THR A 91 -14.11 -1.19 23.80
N ALA A 92 -14.45 0.08 23.96
CA ALA A 92 -15.48 0.71 23.12
C ALA A 92 -15.05 0.83 21.65
N ASN A 93 -13.73 0.94 21.42
CA ASN A 93 -13.18 1.23 20.11
C ASN A 93 -12.44 0.02 19.51
N ASP A 94 -11.96 -0.91 20.35
CA ASP A 94 -11.16 -2.07 19.90
C ASP A 94 -11.56 -3.41 20.54
N GLU A 95 -12.85 -3.59 20.84
CA GLU A 95 -13.39 -4.76 21.57
C GLU A 95 -12.91 -6.09 20.98
N LYS A 96 -13.00 -6.24 19.64
CA LYS A 96 -12.70 -7.50 18.94
C LYS A 96 -11.24 -7.92 19.12
N ASN A 97 -10.29 -7.00 18.97
CA ASN A 97 -8.87 -7.31 19.10
C ASN A 97 -8.49 -7.54 20.56
N ILE A 98 -9.04 -6.75 21.49
CA ILE A 98 -8.82 -6.92 22.93
C ILE A 98 -9.35 -8.29 23.37
N LYS A 99 -10.54 -8.68 22.91
CA LYS A 99 -11.12 -10.00 23.20
C LYS A 99 -10.26 -11.13 22.66
N ALA A 100 -9.76 -11.01 21.42
CA ALA A 100 -8.88 -12.00 20.82
C ALA A 100 -7.59 -12.20 21.64
N LEU A 101 -6.99 -11.10 22.12
CA LEU A 101 -5.84 -11.14 23.03
C LEU A 101 -6.18 -11.85 24.35
N THR A 102 -7.28 -11.47 25.01
CA THR A 102 -7.67 -12.05 26.31
C THR A 102 -8.07 -13.52 26.20
N ASP A 103 -8.79 -13.90 25.14
CA ASP A 103 -9.14 -15.29 24.86
C ASP A 103 -7.86 -16.13 24.65
N ASN A 104 -6.90 -15.60 23.89
CA ASN A 104 -5.63 -16.27 23.65
C ASN A 104 -4.84 -16.47 24.95
N LEU A 105 -4.80 -15.46 25.83
CA LEU A 105 -4.16 -15.56 27.15
C LEU A 105 -4.85 -16.60 28.05
N ALA A 106 -6.18 -16.61 28.08
CA ALA A 106 -6.94 -17.60 28.83
C ALA A 106 -6.68 -19.04 28.32
N GLN A 107 -6.60 -19.22 27.00
CA GLN A 107 -6.39 -20.54 26.40
C GLN A 107 -4.96 -21.05 26.59
N THR A 108 -3.96 -20.21 26.28
CA THR A 108 -2.54 -20.61 26.17
C THR A 108 -1.73 -20.41 27.44
N LYS A 109 -2.04 -19.37 28.22
CA LYS A 109 -1.34 -19.04 29.48
C LYS A 109 -2.17 -19.32 30.73
N LYS A 110 -3.45 -19.69 30.58
CA LYS A 110 -4.39 -19.91 31.70
C LYS A 110 -4.54 -18.68 32.60
N VAL A 111 -4.36 -17.49 32.02
CA VAL A 111 -4.51 -16.19 32.71
C VAL A 111 -5.83 -15.57 32.30
N ASN A 112 -6.71 -15.34 33.26
CA ASN A 112 -7.96 -14.60 33.06
C ASN A 112 -7.77 -13.17 33.57
N LEU A 113 -7.90 -12.20 32.68
CA LEU A 113 -7.74 -10.79 32.98
C LEU A 113 -9.10 -10.10 33.10
N THR A 114 -9.23 -9.23 34.09
CA THR A 114 -10.33 -8.27 34.15
C THR A 114 -9.95 -7.05 33.31
N VAL A 115 -10.80 -6.69 32.35
CA VAL A 115 -10.58 -5.54 31.48
C VAL A 115 -11.33 -4.33 32.03
N ASN A 116 -10.58 -3.34 32.50
CA ASN A 116 -11.11 -2.03 32.86
C ASN A 116 -11.14 -1.14 31.63
N GLN A 117 -12.23 -0.40 31.48
CA GLN A 117 -12.43 0.47 30.33
C GLN A 117 -11.56 1.73 30.41
N SER A 118 -11.03 2.16 29.27
CA SER A 118 -10.46 3.49 29.05
C SER A 118 -11.10 4.14 27.82
N SER A 119 -10.98 5.46 27.70
CA SER A 119 -11.50 6.19 26.53
C SER A 119 -10.69 5.94 25.26
N SER A 120 -9.37 5.77 25.38
CA SER A 120 -8.45 5.56 24.26
C SER A 120 -7.17 4.85 24.70
N TYR A 121 -6.36 4.36 23.75
CA TYR A 121 -5.02 3.83 24.05
C TYR A 121 -4.10 4.90 24.66
N LEU A 122 -4.25 6.16 24.24
CA LEU A 122 -3.51 7.27 24.80
C LEU A 122 -3.91 7.55 26.26
N ALA A 123 -5.21 7.55 26.58
CA ALA A 123 -5.69 7.68 27.95
C ALA A 123 -5.21 6.51 28.82
N ALA A 124 -5.24 5.29 28.28
CA ALA A 124 -4.71 4.12 28.98
C ALA A 124 -3.20 4.26 29.27
N TYR A 125 -2.43 4.81 28.33
CA TYR A 125 -1.01 5.10 28.51
C TYR A 125 -0.78 6.18 29.58
N LYS A 126 -1.55 7.27 29.57
CA LYS A 126 -1.50 8.33 30.59
C LYS A 126 -1.75 7.76 31.99
N SER A 127 -2.81 6.97 32.16
CA SER A 127 -3.10 6.30 33.44
C SER A 127 -2.02 5.29 33.85
N LEU A 128 -1.40 4.58 32.90
CA LEU A 128 -0.27 3.70 33.16
C LEU A 128 0.95 4.47 33.71
N MET A 129 1.29 5.62 33.10
CA MET A 129 2.42 6.45 33.51
C MET A 129 2.17 7.19 34.82
N ASN A 130 0.93 7.56 35.11
CA ASN A 130 0.52 8.18 36.38
C ASN A 130 0.41 7.18 37.54
N GLY A 131 0.57 5.88 37.28
CA GLY A 131 0.47 4.82 38.29
C GLY A 131 -0.97 4.46 38.70
N GLU A 132 -1.98 4.97 38.00
CA GLU A 132 -3.39 4.65 38.18
C GLU A 132 -3.71 3.23 37.71
N ALA A 133 -2.96 2.73 36.73
CA ALA A 133 -3.01 1.36 36.24
C ALA A 133 -1.63 0.71 36.30
N LYS A 134 -1.58 -0.60 36.57
CA LYS A 134 -0.32 -1.37 36.60
C LYS A 134 0.04 -1.98 35.25
N ALA A 135 -0.96 -2.18 34.39
CA ALA A 135 -0.82 -2.76 33.06
C ALA A 135 -1.93 -2.24 32.15
N MET A 136 -1.64 -2.15 30.86
CA MET A 136 -2.62 -1.85 29.82
C MET A 136 -2.45 -2.79 28.63
N VAL A 137 -3.50 -2.90 27.82
CA VAL A 137 -3.38 -3.41 26.46
C VAL A 137 -2.85 -2.31 25.56
N LEU A 138 -1.95 -2.65 24.67
CA LEU A 138 -1.43 -1.78 23.63
C LEU A 138 -1.60 -2.48 22.28
N ASN A 139 -2.36 -1.87 21.40
CA ASN A 139 -2.39 -2.24 19.99
C ASN A 139 -1.28 -1.47 19.29
N SER A 140 -0.38 -2.17 18.60
CA SER A 140 0.79 -1.59 17.94
C SER A 140 0.42 -0.50 16.94
N VAL A 141 -0.80 -0.52 16.40
CA VAL A 141 -1.22 0.49 15.44
C VAL A 141 -1.39 1.87 16.08
N PHE A 142 -1.74 1.91 17.37
CA PHE A 142 -1.86 3.14 18.16
C PHE A 142 -0.55 3.53 18.86
N GLU A 143 0.55 2.80 18.63
CA GLU A 143 1.87 3.19 19.15
C GLU A 143 2.33 4.53 18.57
N SER A 144 2.19 4.72 17.26
CA SER A 144 2.51 6.00 16.60
C SER A 144 1.65 7.16 17.10
N VAL A 145 0.41 6.86 17.53
CA VAL A 145 -0.51 7.83 18.14
C VAL A 145 0.02 8.28 19.50
N ILE A 146 0.46 7.36 20.33
CA ILE A 146 1.09 7.67 21.63
C ILE A 146 2.42 8.41 21.40
N GLU A 147 3.22 8.00 20.42
CA GLU A 147 4.51 8.61 20.09
C GLU A 147 4.40 10.09 19.72
N ASN A 148 3.33 10.51 19.05
CA ASN A 148 3.14 11.92 18.68
C ASN A 148 3.05 12.85 19.91
N GLU A 149 2.46 12.38 21.01
CA GLU A 149 2.37 13.15 22.27
C GLU A 149 3.52 12.83 23.23
N TYR A 150 3.99 11.59 23.23
CA TYR A 150 5.06 11.07 24.06
C TYR A 150 6.13 10.39 23.19
N PRO A 151 7.05 11.15 22.56
CA PRO A 151 8.06 10.59 21.66
C PRO A 151 8.97 9.54 22.30
N ASP A 152 9.09 9.56 23.63
CA ASP A 152 9.90 8.61 24.40
C ASP A 152 9.08 7.44 24.97
N TYR A 153 7.81 7.26 24.57
CA TYR A 153 6.90 6.27 25.18
C TYR A 153 7.48 4.85 25.19
N ALA A 154 8.11 4.43 24.09
CA ALA A 154 8.65 3.09 23.91
C ALA A 154 9.75 2.78 24.95
N SER A 155 10.52 3.80 25.35
CA SER A 155 11.56 3.67 26.38
C SER A 155 10.98 3.52 27.79
N LYS A 156 9.78 4.05 28.02
CA LYS A 156 9.08 4.08 29.31
C LYS A 156 8.26 2.84 29.62
N ILE A 157 8.05 1.96 28.65
CA ILE A 157 7.27 0.73 28.81
C ILE A 157 8.10 -0.52 28.52
N LYS A 158 7.57 -1.68 28.93
CA LYS A 158 8.01 -2.98 28.45
C LYS A 158 6.80 -3.85 28.11
N LYS A 159 6.89 -4.57 26.99
CA LYS A 159 5.91 -5.59 26.58
C LYS A 159 6.18 -6.86 27.39
N ILE A 160 5.20 -7.36 28.13
CA ILE A 160 5.29 -8.61 28.92
C ILE A 160 4.55 -9.78 28.26
N TYR A 161 3.71 -9.48 27.28
CA TYR A 161 3.05 -10.44 26.41
C TYR A 161 2.74 -9.79 25.07
N THR A 162 2.79 -10.58 24.00
CA THR A 162 2.51 -10.13 22.64
C THR A 162 1.76 -11.23 21.90
N TYR A 163 0.69 -10.86 21.21
CA TYR A 163 -0.10 -11.74 20.36
C TYR A 163 -0.35 -11.04 19.02
N LYS A 164 -0.03 -11.74 17.93
CA LYS A 164 -0.29 -11.25 16.58
C LYS A 164 -1.66 -11.70 16.11
N ILE A 165 -2.46 -10.76 15.64
CA ILE A 165 -3.76 -11.00 15.01
C ILE A 165 -3.60 -10.77 13.51
N SER A 166 -3.87 -11.79 12.71
CA SER A 166 -3.92 -11.66 11.25
C SER A 166 -5.38 -11.50 10.81
N LYS A 167 -5.73 -10.35 10.25
CA LYS A 167 -7.05 -10.12 9.61
C LYS A 167 -6.90 -10.36 8.12
N LYS A 168 -7.73 -11.24 7.56
CA LYS A 168 -7.81 -11.37 6.10
C LYS A 168 -8.40 -10.08 5.52
N ILE A 169 -7.78 -9.50 4.49
CA ILE A 169 -8.36 -8.38 3.76
C ILE A 169 -9.41 -8.97 2.82
N ASP A 170 -10.65 -8.49 2.90
CA ASP A 170 -11.69 -8.96 2.00
C ASP A 170 -11.44 -8.33 0.64
N ASN A 171 -10.95 -9.15 -0.30
CA ASN A 171 -10.85 -8.79 -1.71
C ASN A 171 -12.25 -8.74 -2.30
N ALA A 172 -13.04 -7.73 -1.93
CA ALA A 172 -14.20 -7.36 -2.71
C ALA A 172 -13.68 -6.85 -4.05
N GLN A 173 -13.61 -7.75 -5.04
CA GLN A 173 -13.52 -7.31 -6.42
C GLN A 173 -14.75 -6.45 -6.68
N SER A 174 -14.55 -5.14 -6.88
CA SER A 174 -15.59 -4.32 -7.48
C SER A 174 -15.92 -4.96 -8.84
N PRO A 175 -17.19 -5.37 -9.09
CA PRO A 175 -17.55 -5.99 -10.35
C PRO A 175 -17.27 -5.01 -11.48
N THR A 176 -16.33 -5.38 -12.35
CA THR A 176 -15.90 -4.57 -13.49
C THR A 176 -17.06 -4.46 -14.47
N THR A 177 -17.63 -3.25 -14.57
CA THR A 177 -18.59 -2.92 -15.65
C THR A 177 -17.89 -2.23 -16.83
N ASN A 178 -16.63 -1.78 -16.69
CA ASN A 178 -15.83 -1.20 -17.76
C ASN A 178 -14.31 -1.34 -17.49
N ASN A 179 -13.59 -2.10 -18.33
CA ASN A 179 -12.14 -2.32 -18.20
C ASN A 179 -11.28 -1.15 -18.73
N ASP A 180 -11.90 -0.11 -19.29
CA ASP A 180 -11.18 1.03 -19.87
C ASP A 180 -11.05 2.23 -18.92
N VAL A 181 -11.94 2.32 -17.92
CA VAL A 181 -11.97 3.41 -16.95
C VAL A 181 -12.04 2.83 -15.55
N PHE A 182 -11.04 3.12 -14.73
CA PHE A 182 -10.97 2.61 -13.36
C PHE A 182 -10.20 3.55 -12.45
N ASN A 183 -10.47 3.44 -11.15
CA ASN A 183 -9.78 4.15 -10.08
C ASN A 183 -8.90 3.17 -9.29
N ILE A 184 -7.66 3.58 -9.03
CA ILE A 184 -6.72 2.87 -8.16
C ILE A 184 -6.40 3.76 -6.96
N TYR A 185 -6.62 3.27 -5.74
CA TYR A 185 -6.15 3.92 -4.53
C TYR A 185 -4.70 3.53 -4.23
N VAL A 186 -3.81 4.51 -4.11
CA VAL A 186 -2.41 4.32 -3.73
C VAL A 186 -2.24 4.78 -2.28
N SER A 187 -1.89 3.82 -1.42
CA SER A 187 -1.63 3.99 0.01
C SER A 187 -0.14 3.81 0.31
N GLY A 188 0.50 4.87 0.78
CA GLY A 188 1.88 4.83 1.26
C GLY A 188 1.94 4.83 2.78
N ILE A 189 2.46 3.74 3.34
CA ILE A 189 2.49 3.47 4.78
C ILE A 189 3.78 3.98 5.39
N ASP A 190 3.66 4.72 6.49
CA ASP A 190 4.76 5.32 7.26
C ASP A 190 5.50 4.26 8.10
N THR A 191 6.18 3.31 7.44
CA THR A 191 6.99 2.29 8.12
C THR A 191 8.01 1.62 7.19
N TYR A 192 9.04 1.02 7.78
CA TYR A 192 9.94 0.07 7.13
C TYR A 192 9.53 -1.37 7.46
N GLY A 193 10.08 -2.35 6.73
CA GLY A 193 9.91 -3.77 7.04
C GLY A 193 8.75 -4.42 6.28
N PRO A 194 8.11 -5.46 6.84
CA PRO A 194 7.06 -6.21 6.14
C PRO A 194 5.86 -5.33 5.80
N VAL A 195 5.35 -5.45 4.57
CA VAL A 195 4.18 -4.68 4.12
C VAL A 195 2.92 -5.02 4.93
N SER A 196 2.78 -6.24 5.47
CA SER A 196 1.64 -6.63 6.30
C SER A 196 1.50 -5.83 7.61
N SER A 197 2.55 -5.12 8.02
CA SER A 197 2.56 -4.27 9.21
C SER A 197 1.55 -3.14 9.07
N VAL A 198 0.63 -3.01 10.01
CA VAL A 198 -0.34 -1.90 10.03
C VAL A 198 0.30 -0.66 10.63
N SER A 199 0.17 0.48 9.93
CA SER A 199 0.59 1.81 10.34
C SER A 199 -0.25 2.84 9.58
N ARG A 200 -0.01 4.12 9.85
CA ARG A 200 -0.65 5.27 9.19
C ARG A 200 -0.40 5.28 7.67
N SER A 201 -1.41 5.73 6.92
CA SER A 201 -1.31 6.00 5.48
C SER A 201 -1.03 7.47 5.24
N ASP A 202 0.25 7.82 5.09
CA ASP A 202 0.70 9.20 4.90
C ASP A 202 0.61 9.67 3.44
N VAL A 203 0.56 8.74 2.50
CA VAL A 203 0.29 9.01 1.07
C VAL A 203 -1.08 8.45 0.72
N ASN A 204 -1.99 9.33 0.28
CA ASN A 204 -3.36 8.96 -0.08
C ASN A 204 -3.72 9.56 -1.44
N ILE A 205 -3.51 8.78 -2.51
CA ILE A 205 -3.68 9.25 -3.88
C ILE A 205 -4.69 8.37 -4.60
N ILE A 206 -5.70 8.98 -5.21
CA ILE A 206 -6.58 8.31 -6.16
C ILE A 206 -6.02 8.52 -7.56
N MET A 207 -5.70 7.43 -8.24
CA MET A 207 -5.30 7.42 -9.64
C MET A 207 -6.50 7.02 -10.51
N THR A 208 -7.08 7.99 -11.20
CA THR A 208 -8.15 7.78 -12.18
C THR A 208 -7.55 7.56 -13.55
N VAL A 209 -7.77 6.38 -14.13
CA VAL A 209 -7.19 5.98 -15.42
C VAL A 209 -8.29 5.89 -16.46
N ASN A 210 -8.08 6.53 -17.61
CA ASN A 210 -8.89 6.33 -18.81
C ASN A 210 -7.99 5.86 -19.96
N ARG A 211 -8.13 4.59 -20.31
CA ARG A 211 -7.31 3.90 -21.33
C ARG A 211 -7.65 4.33 -22.75
N LYS A 212 -8.89 4.78 -23.00
CA LYS A 212 -9.33 5.27 -24.32
C LYS A 212 -8.70 6.62 -24.64
N THR A 213 -8.72 7.54 -23.68
CA THR A 213 -8.13 8.88 -23.86
C THR A 213 -6.65 8.93 -23.51
N LYS A 214 -6.07 7.82 -23.01
CA LYS A 214 -4.70 7.75 -22.48
C LYS A 214 -4.41 8.86 -21.46
N LYS A 215 -5.39 9.15 -20.59
CA LYS A 215 -5.26 10.14 -19.51
C LYS A 215 -5.18 9.44 -18.15
N VAL A 216 -4.34 9.96 -17.28
CA VAL A 216 -4.27 9.61 -15.86
C VAL A 216 -4.39 10.89 -15.06
N LEU A 217 -5.29 10.90 -14.07
CA LEU A 217 -5.40 11.97 -13.08
C LEU A 217 -5.01 11.42 -11.72
N LEU A 218 -4.02 12.05 -11.10
CA LEU A 218 -3.63 11.82 -9.72
C LEU A 218 -4.36 12.85 -8.85
N THR A 219 -5.18 12.36 -7.91
CA THR A 219 -5.86 13.21 -6.93
C THR A 219 -5.28 12.93 -5.56
N THR A 220 -4.47 13.87 -5.06
CA THR A 220 -3.86 13.79 -3.73
C THR A 220 -4.83 14.33 -2.69
N THR A 221 -5.08 13.54 -1.64
CA THR A 221 -5.79 13.99 -0.44
C THR A 221 -4.78 14.12 0.68
N PRO A 222 -4.58 15.31 1.26
CA PRO A 222 -3.60 15.48 2.32
C PRO A 222 -3.87 14.54 3.50
N ARG A 223 -2.81 13.97 4.06
CA ARG A 223 -2.89 13.00 5.16
C ARG A 223 -3.62 13.56 6.41
N ASP A 224 -3.54 14.87 6.59
CA ASP A 224 -4.14 15.60 7.72
C ASP A 224 -5.58 16.09 7.40
N ALA A 225 -6.13 15.78 6.22
CA ALA A 225 -7.51 16.14 5.84
C ALA A 225 -8.53 15.66 6.88
N TYR A 226 -9.32 16.59 7.41
CA TYR A 226 -10.34 16.31 8.42
C TYR A 226 -11.63 15.82 7.76
N VAL A 227 -11.84 14.50 7.78
CA VAL A 227 -12.91 13.83 7.03
C VAL A 227 -13.57 12.72 7.86
N PRO A 228 -14.82 12.35 7.57
CA PRO A 228 -15.48 11.23 8.23
C PRO A 228 -14.77 9.91 7.89
N ILE A 229 -14.16 9.27 8.88
CA ILE A 229 -13.43 8.02 8.69
C ILE A 229 -14.41 6.83 8.70
N ALA A 230 -14.43 6.08 7.61
CA ALA A 230 -15.30 4.93 7.44
C ALA A 230 -14.92 3.73 8.35
N ASP A 231 -15.77 2.72 8.37
CA ASP A 231 -15.59 1.46 9.09
C ASP A 231 -15.24 1.66 10.58
N GLY A 232 -14.03 1.27 11.01
CA GLY A 232 -13.57 1.39 12.40
C GLY A 232 -13.48 2.84 12.92
N GLY A 233 -13.49 3.83 12.02
CA GLY A 233 -13.63 5.24 12.37
C GLY A 233 -15.06 5.68 12.71
N ASN A 234 -16.06 4.79 12.56
CA ASN A 234 -17.47 5.04 12.91
C ASN A 234 -18.08 6.28 12.25
N ASN A 235 -17.60 6.65 11.06
CA ASN A 235 -17.96 7.86 10.32
C ASN A 235 -17.78 9.15 11.15
N GLN A 236 -16.89 9.13 12.15
CA GLN A 236 -16.51 10.32 12.91
C GLN A 236 -15.36 11.03 12.19
N ASN A 237 -15.31 12.35 12.34
CA ASN A 237 -14.26 13.13 11.72
C ASN A 237 -12.91 12.90 12.41
N ASP A 238 -11.88 12.67 11.61
CA ASP A 238 -10.50 12.62 12.03
C ASP A 238 -9.59 12.95 10.84
N LYS A 239 -8.28 13.00 11.05
CA LYS A 239 -7.33 13.09 9.94
C LYS A 239 -7.32 11.81 9.10
N LEU A 240 -7.34 11.96 7.78
CA LEU A 240 -7.37 10.85 6.81
C LEU A 240 -6.32 9.77 7.07
N THR A 241 -5.12 10.15 7.51
CA THR A 241 -4.04 9.20 7.80
C THR A 241 -4.39 8.15 8.86
N HIS A 242 -5.35 8.45 9.75
CA HIS A 242 -5.86 7.51 10.74
C HIS A 242 -6.77 6.44 10.11
N ALA A 243 -7.31 6.63 8.90
CA ALA A 243 -8.05 5.56 8.21
C ALA A 243 -7.16 4.32 8.01
N GLY A 244 -5.86 4.50 7.73
CA GLY A 244 -4.90 3.40 7.57
C GLY A 244 -4.73 2.54 8.82
N ILE A 245 -5.01 3.07 10.01
CA ILE A 245 -4.98 2.35 11.29
C ILE A 245 -6.06 1.26 11.32
N TYR A 246 -7.24 1.56 10.79
CA TYR A 246 -8.38 0.64 10.72
C TYR A 246 -8.28 -0.33 9.52
N GLY A 247 -7.24 -0.18 8.70
CA GLY A 247 -6.97 -0.98 7.53
C GLY A 247 -7.14 -0.23 6.21
N VAL A 248 -6.70 -0.85 5.12
CA VAL A 248 -6.80 -0.26 3.78
C VAL A 248 -8.26 -0.06 3.34
N GLU A 249 -9.17 -0.94 3.77
CA GLU A 249 -10.61 -0.87 3.51
C GLU A 249 -11.22 0.44 4.02
N ALA A 250 -10.90 0.82 5.27
CA ALA A 250 -11.37 2.07 5.86
C ALA A 250 -10.87 3.30 5.08
N SER A 251 -9.64 3.26 4.57
CA SER A 251 -9.10 4.33 3.72
C SER A 251 -9.83 4.40 2.38
N ILE A 252 -10.10 3.25 1.75
CA ILE A 252 -10.85 3.16 0.49
C ILE A 252 -12.25 3.73 0.68
N HIS A 253 -13.03 3.20 1.63
CA HIS A 253 -14.40 3.64 1.86
C HIS A 253 -14.48 5.12 2.26
N THR A 254 -13.50 5.62 3.03
CA THR A 254 -13.39 7.06 3.36
C THR A 254 -13.26 7.91 2.09
N LEU A 255 -12.36 7.53 1.17
CA LEU A 255 -12.13 8.28 -0.07
C LEU A 255 -13.28 8.11 -1.07
N GLU A 256 -13.89 6.93 -1.14
CA GLU A 256 -15.10 6.68 -1.94
C GLU A 256 -16.25 7.58 -1.48
N ASN A 257 -16.51 7.66 -0.17
CA ASN A 257 -17.51 8.55 0.42
C ASN A 257 -17.16 10.02 0.19
N LEU A 258 -15.89 10.39 0.36
CA LEU A 258 -15.41 11.76 0.19
C LEU A 258 -15.62 12.25 -1.23
N TYR A 259 -15.24 11.45 -2.24
CA TYR A 259 -15.27 11.84 -3.65
C TYR A 259 -16.54 11.43 -4.41
N GLY A 260 -17.36 10.53 -3.85
CA GLY A 260 -18.54 9.99 -4.52
C GLY A 260 -18.18 9.08 -5.70
N ILE A 261 -17.09 8.31 -5.57
CA ILE A 261 -16.57 7.42 -6.62
C ILE A 261 -16.50 5.98 -6.12
N LYS A 262 -16.32 5.04 -7.04
CA LYS A 262 -15.91 3.67 -6.71
C LYS A 262 -14.43 3.47 -7.00
N THR A 263 -13.75 2.81 -6.08
CA THR A 263 -12.37 2.35 -6.20
C THR A 263 -12.38 0.92 -6.71
N ASN A 264 -11.69 0.68 -7.83
CA ASN A 264 -11.62 -0.65 -8.43
C ASN A 264 -10.49 -1.46 -7.81
N TYR A 265 -9.34 -0.82 -7.62
CA TYR A 265 -8.15 -1.46 -7.12
C TYR A 265 -7.47 -0.61 -6.05
N TYR A 266 -6.63 -1.23 -5.23
CA TYR A 266 -5.68 -0.52 -4.37
C TYR A 266 -4.27 -1.05 -4.56
N ILE A 267 -3.29 -0.20 -4.23
CA ILE A 267 -1.89 -0.53 -4.09
C ILE A 267 -1.46 0.02 -2.73
N ARG A 268 -1.04 -0.86 -1.83
CA ARG A 268 -0.52 -0.51 -0.52
C ARG A 268 0.95 -0.92 -0.43
N LEU A 269 1.79 0.06 -0.11
CA LEU A 269 3.24 -0.09 -0.06
C LEU A 269 3.82 0.72 1.10
N ASN A 270 5.01 0.36 1.56
CA ASN A 270 5.73 1.07 2.62
C ASN A 270 7.11 1.57 2.11
N PHE A 271 7.97 2.07 2.99
CA PHE A 271 9.29 2.58 2.56
C PHE A 271 10.17 1.48 1.95
N THR A 272 10.19 0.28 2.53
CA THR A 272 10.95 -0.86 1.98
C THR A 272 10.44 -1.24 0.58
N SER A 273 9.13 -1.26 0.39
CA SER A 273 8.50 -1.53 -0.91
C SER A 273 8.87 -0.48 -1.96
N PHE A 274 8.82 0.80 -1.57
CA PHE A 274 9.13 1.92 -2.44
C PHE A 274 10.58 1.88 -2.91
N LEU A 275 11.53 1.65 -1.99
CA LEU A 275 12.95 1.52 -2.31
C LEU A 275 13.18 0.40 -3.33
N LYS A 276 12.65 -0.81 -3.05
CA LYS A 276 12.72 -1.96 -3.97
C LYS A 276 12.16 -1.64 -5.35
N LEU A 277 11.01 -0.97 -5.43
CA LEU A 277 10.38 -0.58 -6.71
C LEU A 277 11.29 0.33 -7.52
N VAL A 278 11.84 1.38 -6.91
CA VAL A 278 12.72 2.32 -7.61
C VAL A 278 14.02 1.64 -8.06
N ASP A 279 14.59 0.74 -7.26
CA ASP A 279 15.76 -0.05 -7.63
C ASP A 279 15.49 -0.97 -8.83
N LEU A 280 14.35 -1.68 -8.83
CA LEU A 280 13.94 -2.55 -9.94
C LEU A 280 13.72 -1.79 -11.25
N LEU A 281 13.38 -0.50 -11.16
CA LEU A 281 13.23 0.39 -12.31
C LEU A 281 14.55 1.04 -12.75
N GLY A 282 15.65 0.83 -12.01
CA GLY A 282 16.94 1.45 -12.28
C GLY A 282 16.94 2.95 -12.01
N GLY A 283 16.21 3.40 -10.99
CA GLY A 283 16.02 4.81 -10.68
C GLY A 283 14.93 5.49 -11.51
N ILE A 284 14.61 6.73 -11.13
CA ILE A 284 13.57 7.56 -11.76
C ILE A 284 14.11 8.94 -12.11
N ASP A 285 13.47 9.60 -13.07
CA ASP A 285 13.86 10.92 -13.55
C ASP A 285 12.71 11.89 -13.28
N VAL A 286 12.99 12.98 -12.56
CA VAL A 286 12.00 14.02 -12.20
C VAL A 286 12.52 15.40 -12.56
N TYR A 287 11.61 16.34 -12.83
CA TYR A 287 11.95 17.76 -12.89
C TYR A 287 11.68 18.40 -11.53
N ASN A 288 12.71 18.96 -10.90
CA ASN A 288 12.65 19.62 -9.61
C ASN A 288 12.50 21.14 -9.78
N ASP A 289 11.48 21.73 -9.14
CA ASP A 289 11.13 23.15 -9.32
C ASP A 289 11.87 24.07 -8.36
N GLN A 290 12.37 23.54 -7.25
CA GLN A 290 13.04 24.31 -6.20
C GLN A 290 14.23 23.53 -5.65
N GLU A 291 15.31 24.23 -5.33
CA GLU A 291 16.46 23.63 -4.68
C GLU A 291 16.13 23.31 -3.22
N PHE A 292 16.44 22.10 -2.77
CA PHE A 292 16.27 21.73 -1.35
C PHE A 292 17.19 20.58 -0.94
N THR A 293 17.30 20.38 0.37
CA THR A 293 18.06 19.28 0.98
C THR A 293 17.14 18.51 1.91
N SER A 294 17.23 17.18 1.87
CA SER A 294 16.41 16.26 2.67
C SER A 294 17.23 15.43 3.65
N LEU A 295 16.54 14.75 4.58
CA LEU A 295 17.11 13.80 5.55
C LEU A 295 18.31 14.38 6.32
N HIS A 296 18.12 15.56 6.92
CA HIS A 296 19.11 16.23 7.77
C HIS A 296 20.46 16.50 7.08
N GLY A 297 20.45 16.79 5.78
CA GLY A 297 21.66 17.15 5.03
C GLY A 297 22.19 16.07 4.11
N ASN A 298 21.60 14.87 4.11
CA ASN A 298 22.17 13.72 3.40
C ASN A 298 21.98 13.76 1.89
N TYR A 299 20.88 14.36 1.39
CA TYR A 299 20.61 14.42 -0.05
C TYR A 299 20.23 15.84 -0.48
N HIS A 300 20.97 16.36 -1.45
CA HIS A 300 20.77 17.66 -2.06
C HIS A 300 20.16 17.52 -3.45
N PHE A 301 19.14 18.31 -3.75
CA PHE A 301 18.42 18.31 -5.02
C PHE A 301 18.43 19.71 -5.62
N GLY A 302 19.17 19.87 -6.73
CA GLY A 302 19.17 21.11 -7.51
C GLY A 302 17.89 21.29 -8.32
N VAL A 303 17.65 22.51 -8.82
CA VAL A 303 16.58 22.81 -9.79
C VAL A 303 16.91 22.18 -11.15
N GLY A 304 15.89 21.66 -11.84
CA GLY A 304 16.02 21.06 -13.17
C GLY A 304 15.78 19.55 -13.18
N ASP A 305 16.25 18.88 -14.23
CA ASP A 305 16.13 17.43 -14.35
C ASP A 305 17.09 16.72 -13.37
N VAL A 306 16.52 15.87 -12.52
CA VAL A 306 17.25 15.11 -11.49
C VAL A 306 16.96 13.63 -11.66
N HIS A 307 18.03 12.83 -11.74
CA HIS A 307 17.95 11.38 -11.64
C HIS A 307 18.03 10.97 -10.16
N LEU A 308 17.08 10.14 -9.72
CA LEU A 308 16.94 9.69 -8.34
C LEU A 308 17.08 8.16 -8.29
N ASN A 309 18.07 7.68 -7.54
CA ASN A 309 18.07 6.31 -7.06
C ASN A 309 17.01 6.11 -5.95
N SER A 310 16.87 4.90 -5.42
CA SER A 310 15.85 4.57 -4.41
C SER A 310 15.91 5.45 -3.17
N GLU A 311 17.06 5.56 -2.52
CA GLU A 311 17.23 6.36 -1.29
C GLU A 311 17.03 7.85 -1.55
N GLN A 312 17.54 8.36 -2.67
CA GLN A 312 17.32 9.75 -3.09
C GLN A 312 15.84 10.02 -3.37
N ALA A 313 15.15 9.11 -4.04
CA ALA A 313 13.72 9.21 -4.30
C ALA A 313 12.91 9.21 -2.98
N LEU A 314 13.31 8.40 -2.00
CA LEU A 314 12.67 8.35 -0.69
C LEU A 314 12.91 9.66 0.08
N GLY A 315 14.13 10.21 0.05
CA GLY A 315 14.43 11.52 0.61
C GLY A 315 13.62 12.64 -0.05
N PHE A 316 13.50 12.60 -1.37
CA PHE A 316 12.77 13.59 -2.19
C PHE A 316 11.28 13.69 -1.83
N VAL A 317 10.62 12.55 -1.53
CA VAL A 317 9.18 12.50 -1.21
C VAL A 317 8.85 12.67 0.28
N ARG A 318 9.86 12.67 1.16
CA ARG A 318 9.68 12.78 2.62
C ARG A 318 9.93 14.19 3.16
N GLU A 319 10.75 14.98 2.47
CA GLU A 319 11.05 16.34 2.92
C GLU A 319 9.80 17.22 2.88
N ARG A 320 9.67 18.10 3.88
CA ARG A 320 8.55 19.04 4.00
C ARG A 320 8.93 20.37 4.61
N TYR A 321 9.90 20.41 5.52
CA TYR A 321 10.12 21.58 6.36
C TYR A 321 11.00 22.61 5.66
N SER A 322 11.89 22.16 4.78
CA SER A 322 12.72 23.05 3.97
C SER A 322 12.05 23.52 2.67
N LEU A 323 10.88 22.97 2.32
CA LEU A 323 10.13 23.34 1.12
C LEU A 323 9.34 24.63 1.34
N SER A 324 9.35 25.50 0.34
CA SER A 324 8.65 26.80 0.40
C SER A 324 7.14 26.67 0.65
N GLY A 325 6.49 25.68 0.02
CA GLY A 325 5.07 25.34 0.23
C GLY A 325 4.81 24.26 1.29
N GLY A 326 5.82 23.88 2.08
CA GLY A 326 5.66 22.91 3.16
C GLY A 326 5.15 21.53 2.69
N ASP A 327 4.14 21.03 3.39
CA ASP A 327 3.49 19.74 3.09
C ASP A 327 2.86 19.67 1.70
N ASN A 328 2.37 20.81 1.18
CA ASN A 328 1.76 20.89 -0.15
C ASN A 328 2.80 20.59 -1.24
N ASP A 329 4.00 21.16 -1.11
CA ASP A 329 5.09 20.89 -2.07
C ASP A 329 5.64 19.46 -1.92
N ARG A 330 5.62 18.89 -0.71
CA ARG A 330 5.88 17.46 -0.53
C ARG A 330 4.88 16.61 -1.32
N GLY A 331 3.60 16.95 -1.28
CA GLY A 331 2.54 16.30 -2.07
C GLY A 331 2.83 16.39 -3.58
N LYS A 332 3.21 17.56 -4.09
CA LYS A 332 3.62 17.72 -5.49
C LYS A 332 4.85 16.89 -5.84
N ASN A 333 5.83 16.78 -4.94
CA ASN A 333 7.00 15.92 -5.13
C ASN A 333 6.61 14.43 -5.21
N GLN A 334 5.66 13.98 -4.39
CA GLN A 334 5.10 12.63 -4.47
C GLN A 334 4.40 12.38 -5.82
N GLU A 335 3.61 13.34 -6.31
CA GLU A 335 2.95 13.26 -7.62
C GLU A 335 3.96 13.16 -8.78
N LYS A 336 5.05 13.94 -8.74
CA LYS A 336 6.13 13.87 -9.73
C LYS A 336 6.80 12.51 -9.74
N VAL A 337 7.09 11.95 -8.57
CA VAL A 337 7.67 10.62 -8.43
C VAL A 337 6.73 9.55 -8.98
N ILE A 338 5.43 9.62 -8.69
CA ILE A 338 4.44 8.68 -9.23
C ILE A 338 4.35 8.79 -10.75
N ALA A 339 4.33 10.01 -11.30
CA ALA A 339 4.36 10.21 -12.75
C ALA A 339 5.62 9.61 -13.39
N ALA A 340 6.79 9.78 -12.76
CA ALA A 340 8.05 9.19 -13.22
C ALA A 340 8.04 7.65 -13.14
N ILE A 341 7.47 7.07 -12.08
CA ILE A 341 7.27 5.63 -11.93
C ILE A 341 6.34 5.10 -13.03
N ILE A 342 5.20 5.74 -13.28
CA ILE A 342 4.27 5.37 -14.36
C ILE A 342 5.01 5.40 -15.72
N LYS A 343 5.81 6.44 -15.98
CA LYS A 343 6.62 6.56 -17.19
C LYS A 343 7.63 5.41 -17.34
N LYS A 344 8.30 5.01 -16.26
CA LYS A 344 9.24 3.87 -16.27
C LYS A 344 8.51 2.54 -16.46
N LEU A 345 7.41 2.30 -15.75
CA LEU A 345 6.61 1.07 -15.83
C LEU A 345 5.95 0.86 -17.20
N THR A 346 5.59 1.95 -17.89
CA THR A 346 5.02 1.91 -19.24
C THR A 346 6.07 1.87 -20.36
N SER A 347 7.36 1.86 -20.03
CA SER A 347 8.44 1.72 -21.01
C SER A 347 8.50 0.31 -21.58
N THR A 348 8.95 0.18 -22.84
CA THR A 348 9.11 -1.14 -23.49
C THR A 348 10.02 -2.09 -22.71
N SER A 349 11.04 -1.57 -22.03
CA SER A 349 11.95 -2.37 -21.19
C SER A 349 11.21 -2.94 -19.98
N ALA A 350 10.48 -2.11 -19.23
CA ALA A 350 9.73 -2.55 -18.07
C ALA A 350 8.59 -3.51 -18.46
N LEU A 351 7.86 -3.20 -19.53
CA LEU A 351 6.77 -4.05 -20.02
C LEU A 351 7.25 -5.42 -20.49
N LYS A 352 8.47 -5.54 -21.02
CA LYS A 352 9.07 -6.84 -21.36
C LYS A 352 9.58 -7.60 -20.14
N ASN A 353 9.98 -6.88 -19.09
CA ASN A 353 10.55 -7.44 -17.85
C ASN A 353 9.54 -7.48 -16.69
N TYR A 354 8.24 -7.43 -16.99
CA TYR A 354 7.20 -7.33 -15.97
C TYR A 354 7.23 -8.50 -14.97
N ASN A 355 7.58 -9.72 -15.41
CA ASN A 355 7.73 -10.88 -14.52
C ASN A 355 8.73 -10.62 -13.40
N ALA A 356 9.88 -10.02 -13.73
CA ALA A 356 10.91 -9.70 -12.74
C ALA A 356 10.45 -8.61 -11.77
N ILE A 357 9.73 -7.59 -12.27
CA ILE A 357 9.19 -6.51 -11.45
C ILE A 357 8.14 -7.05 -10.47
N ILE A 358 7.14 -7.80 -10.97
CA ILE A 358 6.09 -8.38 -10.14
C ILE A 358 6.69 -9.35 -9.12
N SER A 359 7.60 -10.25 -9.55
CA SER A 359 8.26 -11.20 -8.65
C SER A 359 9.11 -10.52 -7.58
N GLY A 360 9.77 -9.42 -7.91
CA GLY A 360 10.58 -8.64 -6.97
C GLY A 360 9.77 -7.83 -5.96
N LEU A 361 8.49 -7.55 -6.27
CA LEU A 361 7.60 -6.73 -5.44
C LEU A 361 6.50 -7.52 -4.75
N GLN A 362 6.21 -8.75 -5.17
CA GLN A 362 5.09 -9.52 -4.66
C GLN A 362 5.13 -9.70 -3.14
N ASP A 363 6.31 -9.72 -2.51
CA ASP A 363 6.48 -9.85 -1.06
C ASP A 363 6.32 -8.54 -0.27
N SER A 364 6.27 -7.41 -0.98
CA SER A 364 6.38 -6.06 -0.40
C SER A 364 5.28 -5.11 -0.86
N VAL A 365 4.42 -5.50 -1.79
CA VAL A 365 3.27 -4.70 -2.23
C VAL A 365 1.99 -5.50 -2.03
N GLN A 366 0.97 -4.88 -1.45
CA GLN A 366 -0.37 -5.45 -1.35
C GLN A 366 -1.29 -4.81 -2.38
N THR A 367 -2.04 -5.63 -3.11
CA THR A 367 -3.02 -5.17 -4.10
C THR A 367 -4.11 -6.21 -4.28
N ASN A 368 -5.33 -5.75 -4.57
CA ASN A 368 -6.45 -6.61 -4.98
C ASN A 368 -6.57 -6.76 -6.51
N MET A 369 -5.64 -6.19 -7.29
CA MET A 369 -5.62 -6.39 -8.74
C MET A 369 -5.17 -7.82 -9.05
N SER A 370 -5.98 -8.57 -9.80
CA SER A 370 -5.62 -9.93 -10.17
C SER A 370 -4.46 -9.94 -11.16
N LEU A 371 -3.64 -11.00 -11.13
CA LEU A 371 -2.57 -11.20 -12.12
C LEU A 371 -3.12 -11.15 -13.55
N GLU A 372 -4.30 -11.75 -13.80
CA GLU A 372 -4.99 -11.67 -15.09
C GLU A 372 -5.24 -10.22 -15.54
N THR A 373 -5.71 -9.36 -14.62
CA THR A 373 -5.94 -7.93 -14.91
C THR A 373 -4.62 -7.24 -15.23
N MET A 374 -3.57 -7.46 -14.43
CA MET A 374 -2.23 -6.89 -14.69
C MET A 374 -1.72 -7.29 -16.07
N MET A 375 -1.83 -8.58 -16.42
CA MET A 375 -1.43 -9.11 -17.72
C MET A 375 -2.21 -8.50 -18.87
N SER A 376 -3.52 -8.33 -18.71
CA SER A 376 -4.37 -7.66 -19.70
C SER A 376 -3.93 -6.21 -19.94
N LEU A 377 -3.64 -5.46 -18.87
CA LEU A 377 -3.16 -4.08 -18.96
C LEU A 377 -1.80 -4.00 -19.66
N ILE A 378 -0.84 -4.85 -19.27
CA ILE A 378 0.52 -4.91 -19.83
C ILE A 378 0.46 -5.25 -21.33
N ASN A 379 -0.25 -6.31 -21.71
CA ASN A 379 -0.35 -6.76 -23.10
C ASN A 379 -1.01 -5.69 -23.97
N THR A 380 -2.10 -5.08 -23.48
CA THR A 380 -2.74 -4.01 -24.25
C THR A 380 -1.83 -2.81 -24.43
N GLN A 381 -1.01 -2.47 -23.44
CA GLN A 381 -0.05 -1.37 -23.56
C GLN A 381 1.10 -1.70 -24.52
N LEU A 382 1.57 -2.96 -24.54
CA LEU A 382 2.54 -3.45 -25.52
C LEU A 382 2.00 -3.41 -26.95
N GLU A 383 0.72 -3.73 -27.15
CA GLU A 383 0.05 -3.75 -28.45
C GLU A 383 -0.29 -2.33 -28.95
N SER A 384 -0.93 -1.51 -28.11
CA SER A 384 -1.40 -0.18 -28.49
C SER A 384 -0.32 0.89 -28.47
N GLY A 385 0.74 0.70 -27.67
CA GLY A 385 1.76 1.71 -27.44
C GLY A 385 1.22 3.03 -26.89
N GLY A 386 1.93 4.12 -27.20
CA GLY A 386 1.60 5.48 -26.75
C GLY A 386 1.93 5.73 -25.28
N SER A 387 2.03 7.00 -24.91
CA SER A 387 2.21 7.42 -23.51
C SER A 387 0.89 7.87 -22.90
N TYR A 388 0.77 7.71 -21.59
CA TYR A 388 -0.31 8.35 -20.84
C TYR A 388 0.06 9.80 -20.53
N THR A 389 -0.89 10.70 -20.69
CA THR A 389 -0.78 12.06 -20.15
C THR A 389 -1.18 12.00 -18.68
N VAL A 390 -0.20 12.22 -17.79
CA VAL A 390 -0.42 12.27 -16.34
C VAL A 390 -0.63 13.72 -15.93
N THR A 391 -1.75 13.98 -15.27
CA THR A 391 -2.07 15.27 -14.64
C THR A 391 -2.32 15.04 -13.17
N SER A 392 -2.12 16.07 -12.36
CA SER A 392 -2.29 15.98 -10.92
C SER A 392 -3.12 17.12 -10.38
N GLN A 393 -3.77 16.86 -9.25
CA GLN A 393 -4.46 17.84 -8.43
C GLN A 393 -4.34 17.43 -6.96
N ALA A 394 -4.39 18.42 -6.08
CA ALA A 394 -4.44 18.20 -4.64
C ALA A 394 -5.63 18.94 -4.05
N VAL A 395 -6.38 18.28 -3.16
CA VAL A 395 -7.42 18.96 -2.38
C VAL A 395 -6.75 19.86 -1.35
N THR A 396 -7.20 21.10 -1.27
CA THR A 396 -6.67 22.11 -0.37
C THR A 396 -7.62 22.39 0.78
N GLY A 397 -7.11 23.02 1.84
CA GLY A 397 -7.89 23.38 3.01
C GLY A 397 -7.13 24.32 3.92
N GLU A 398 -7.70 24.57 5.09
CA GLU A 398 -7.10 25.41 6.14
C GLU A 398 -6.64 24.54 7.30
N GLY A 399 -5.42 24.78 7.77
CA GLY A 399 -4.85 24.09 8.92
C GLY A 399 -5.43 24.60 10.24
N ARG A 400 -5.91 23.68 11.07
CA ARG A 400 -6.52 23.95 12.38
C ARG A 400 -5.97 23.00 13.44
N THR A 401 -5.94 23.45 14.69
CA THR A 401 -5.48 22.66 15.86
C THR A 401 -6.55 22.52 16.95
N ASP A 402 -7.73 23.09 16.72
CA ASP A 402 -8.88 23.15 17.63
C ASP A 402 -9.99 22.16 17.26
N LEU A 403 -9.79 21.37 16.20
CA LEU A 403 -10.70 20.31 15.79
C LEU A 403 -10.51 19.06 16.67
N PRO A 404 -11.58 18.35 17.07
CA PRO A 404 -11.47 17.13 17.85
C PRO A 404 -11.08 15.94 16.96
N SER A 405 -10.09 15.15 17.38
CA SER A 405 -9.73 13.88 16.73
C SER A 405 -10.52 12.73 17.37
N TYR A 406 -11.19 11.92 16.55
CA TYR A 406 -11.92 10.75 17.04
C TYR A 406 -10.98 9.69 17.66
N ALA A 407 -9.86 9.40 17.02
CA ALA A 407 -8.88 8.45 17.56
C ALA A 407 -8.11 9.01 18.77
N MET A 408 -7.97 10.34 18.87
CA MET A 408 -7.21 11.03 19.91
C MET A 408 -7.99 12.20 20.52
N PRO A 409 -9.09 11.95 21.26
CA PRO A 409 -9.96 13.01 21.77
C PRO A 409 -9.27 13.96 22.76
N ASP A 410 -8.19 13.48 23.39
CA ASP A 410 -7.43 14.22 24.40
C ASP A 410 -6.21 14.98 23.84
N ALA A 411 -6.00 14.97 22.51
CA ALA A 411 -4.84 15.57 21.87
C ALA A 411 -5.21 16.70 20.91
N ASN A 412 -4.46 17.81 20.98
CA ASN A 412 -4.56 18.90 20.01
C ASN A 412 -3.70 18.58 18.80
N LEU A 413 -4.32 18.07 17.73
CA LEU A 413 -3.63 17.70 16.50
C LEU A 413 -3.82 18.77 15.43
N TYR A 414 -2.78 19.04 14.66
CA TYR A 414 -2.94 19.73 13.38
C TYR A 414 -3.79 18.86 12.45
N MET A 415 -4.87 19.44 11.92
CA MET A 415 -5.78 18.83 10.96
C MET A 415 -6.14 19.88 9.89
N MET A 416 -6.47 19.44 8.69
CA MET A 416 -6.77 20.31 7.57
C MET A 416 -8.26 20.27 7.26
N GLU A 417 -8.98 21.33 7.63
CA GLU A 417 -10.38 21.51 7.25
C GLU A 417 -10.45 21.75 5.74
N LEU A 418 -11.12 20.86 5.01
CA LEU A 418 -11.12 20.90 3.55
C LEU A 418 -11.87 22.13 3.02
N ASN A 419 -11.29 22.79 2.03
CA ASN A 419 -12.00 23.82 1.27
C ASN A 419 -13.01 23.12 0.35
N GLN A 420 -14.30 23.44 0.52
CA GLN A 420 -15.37 22.74 -0.20
C GLN A 420 -15.34 22.98 -1.72
N ASP A 421 -14.91 24.15 -2.18
CA ASP A 421 -14.77 24.44 -3.61
C ASP A 421 -13.64 23.63 -4.24
N SER A 422 -12.51 23.51 -3.53
CA SER A 422 -11.38 22.66 -3.90
C SER A 422 -11.79 21.19 -4.00
N LEU A 423 -12.54 20.69 -3.01
CA LEU A 423 -13.08 19.33 -3.01
C LEU A 423 -14.06 19.11 -4.18
N ASN A 424 -14.98 20.05 -4.43
CA ASN A 424 -15.94 19.97 -5.53
C ASN A 424 -15.25 20.01 -6.90
N ALA A 425 -14.23 20.86 -7.06
CA ALA A 425 -13.41 20.92 -8.26
C ALA A 425 -12.68 19.59 -8.50
N ALA A 426 -12.12 18.99 -7.44
CA ALA A 426 -11.45 17.70 -7.52
C ALA A 426 -12.41 16.58 -7.95
N LYS A 427 -13.61 16.51 -7.37
CA LYS A 427 -14.69 15.60 -7.79
C LYS A 427 -15.02 15.76 -9.27
N ALA A 428 -15.22 17.00 -9.72
CA ALA A 428 -15.56 17.29 -11.11
C ALA A 428 -14.43 16.89 -12.07
N ALA A 429 -13.16 17.08 -11.69
CA ALA A 429 -12.01 16.67 -12.49
C ALA A 429 -11.91 15.14 -12.62
N ILE A 430 -12.11 14.39 -11.52
CA ILE A 430 -12.18 12.93 -11.55
C ILE A 430 -13.25 12.48 -12.54
N GLN A 431 -14.47 13.03 -12.41
CA GLN A 431 -15.59 12.67 -13.27
C GLN A 431 -15.31 12.99 -14.75
N LYS A 432 -14.70 14.14 -15.06
CA LYS A 432 -14.33 14.51 -16.44
C LYS A 432 -13.38 13.48 -17.07
N VAL A 433 -12.36 13.04 -16.33
CA VAL A 433 -11.42 12.02 -16.84
C VAL A 433 -12.11 10.67 -17.01
N MET A 434 -12.98 10.29 -16.08
CA MET A 434 -13.78 9.06 -16.20
C MET A 434 -14.70 9.08 -17.42
N GLU A 435 -15.31 10.23 -17.73
CA GLU A 435 -16.18 10.43 -18.90
C GLU A 435 -15.41 10.64 -20.22
N GLY A 436 -14.08 10.77 -20.17
CA GLY A 436 -13.23 11.00 -21.34
C GLY A 436 -13.29 12.42 -21.90
N LYS A 437 -13.61 13.41 -21.07
CA LYS A 437 -13.69 14.84 -21.43
C LYS A 437 -12.35 15.57 -21.29
#